data_AF-A0A117IB13-F1
#
_entry.id   AF-A0A117IB13-F1
#
_cell.length_a   1.000
_cell.length_b   1.000
_cell.length_c   1.000
_cell.angle_alpha   90.00
_cell.angle_beta   90.00
_cell.angle_gamma   90.00
#
_symmetry.space_group_name_H-M   'P 1'
#
loop_
_entity.id
_entity.type
_entity.pdbx_description
1 polymer ?
#
loop_
_entity_poly.entity_id
_entity_poly.type
_entity_poly.pdbx_seq_one_letter_code
_entity_poly.pdbx_strand_id
1 'polypeptide(L)'
;MGVQIDVTGLSKSFGSSKIWEDVTMSIPAGEVSVLLGPSGTGKSVFLKSLIGLLRPEKGSIVIDGTNILECSAKELYEIRTLFGVLFQDGALFGSMNIYDNTAFPLREHTKKSESEIRKVVMEKLELVGMPNDGHKFPGEISGGMRKRAGLARALVLDPQIILCDEPDSGLDPVRTAYLSQLLIDINAQIDATVLIVTHNINIARTVPDNIGMLFRKHLVMFGPREVLLTSEEPVVRQFLNGRRIGPIGMSEEKDEATAAAEQAMLEAGQHDGGVEEIEGVPPQLTATPGMPERQGVARRQARVREILHTLPQAAQAAILDDLEGTHRYKAHEFAEEHVHHAAPQAADEEFPTASIPRAVER
;
A
#
# COMPACT_ATOMS: atom_id res chain seq x y z
N MET A 1 6.14 -1.14 19.83
CA MET A 1 6.89 -2.08 18.96
C MET A 1 5.88 -2.96 18.27
N GLY A 2 6.02 -3.12 16.95
CA GLY A 2 5.13 -3.93 16.15
C GLY A 2 5.34 -5.42 16.34
N VAL A 3 4.38 -6.20 15.84
CA VAL A 3 4.37 -7.66 15.89
C VAL A 3 4.51 -8.22 14.48
N GLN A 4 5.29 -9.30 14.34
CA GLN A 4 5.42 -10.03 13.08
C GLN A 4 4.14 -10.83 12.80
N ILE A 5 3.75 -10.89 11.52
CA ILE A 5 2.65 -11.75 11.06
C ILE A 5 3.23 -12.82 10.14
N ASP A 6 3.09 -14.08 10.54
CA ASP A 6 3.53 -15.22 9.72
C ASP A 6 2.33 -15.92 9.10
N VAL A 7 2.35 -16.03 7.77
CA VAL A 7 1.34 -16.70 6.97
C VAL A 7 1.98 -17.90 6.29
N THR A 8 1.38 -19.08 6.44
CA THR A 8 1.91 -20.32 5.85
C THR A 8 0.80 -21.11 5.14
N GLY A 9 1.00 -21.39 3.86
CA GLY A 9 0.16 -22.27 3.05
C GLY A 9 -1.32 -21.88 3.00
N LEU A 10 -1.62 -20.59 2.97
CA LEU A 10 -3.00 -20.09 3.07
C LEU A 10 -3.76 -20.35 1.76
N SER A 11 -4.91 -21.06 1.82
CA SER A 11 -5.88 -21.17 0.69
C SER A 11 -7.32 -20.74 1.04
N LYS A 12 -7.97 -19.97 0.12
CA LYS A 12 -9.33 -19.41 0.26
C LYS A 12 -10.11 -19.47 -1.02
N SER A 13 -11.35 -19.87 -0.87
CA SER A 13 -12.35 -19.91 -1.93
C SER A 13 -13.67 -19.28 -1.49
N PHE A 14 -14.44 -18.76 -2.45
CA PHE A 14 -15.86 -18.46 -2.29
C PHE A 14 -16.65 -19.33 -3.28
N GLY A 15 -17.35 -20.33 -2.76
CA GLY A 15 -17.98 -21.36 -3.59
C GLY A 15 -16.92 -22.09 -4.42
N SER A 16 -17.08 -22.13 -5.74
CA SER A 16 -16.12 -22.71 -6.68
C SER A 16 -14.96 -21.77 -7.05
N SER A 17 -15.04 -20.48 -6.71
CA SER A 17 -14.03 -19.50 -7.08
C SER A 17 -12.91 -19.48 -6.05
N LYS A 18 -11.73 -19.96 -6.45
CA LYS A 18 -10.50 -19.81 -5.66
C LYS A 18 -10.01 -18.37 -5.72
N ILE A 19 -9.81 -17.74 -4.56
CA ILE A 19 -9.29 -16.38 -4.42
C ILE A 19 -7.77 -16.40 -4.34
N TRP A 20 -7.23 -17.26 -3.47
CA TRP A 20 -5.80 -17.51 -3.38
C TRP A 20 -5.50 -18.94 -2.93
N GLU A 21 -4.32 -19.43 -3.30
CA GLU A 21 -3.86 -20.79 -3.04
C GLU A 21 -2.37 -20.80 -2.68
N ASP A 22 -2.08 -21.44 -1.54
CA ASP A 22 -0.71 -21.67 -1.02
C ASP A 22 0.10 -20.38 -0.79
N VAL A 23 -0.54 -19.35 -0.23
CA VAL A 23 0.13 -18.10 0.08
C VAL A 23 0.97 -18.26 1.35
N THR A 24 2.27 -18.02 1.23
CA THR A 24 3.23 -18.05 2.34
C THR A 24 4.06 -16.77 2.35
N MET A 25 4.03 -16.03 3.46
CA MET A 25 4.81 -14.81 3.63
C MET A 25 4.90 -14.41 5.10
N SER A 26 5.96 -13.67 5.45
CA SER A 26 6.17 -13.11 6.78
C SER A 26 6.24 -11.60 6.71
N ILE A 27 5.34 -10.90 7.39
CA ILE A 27 5.31 -9.44 7.48
C ILE A 27 6.17 -9.05 8.69
N PRO A 28 7.36 -8.44 8.50
CA PRO A 28 8.33 -8.25 9.59
C PRO A 28 7.87 -7.19 10.61
N ALA A 29 8.28 -7.37 11.86
CA ALA A 29 7.90 -6.49 12.96
C ALA A 29 8.41 -5.03 12.81
N GLY A 30 7.46 -4.09 12.84
CA GLY A 30 7.71 -2.65 12.75
C GLY A 30 8.25 -2.17 11.39
N GLU A 31 8.26 -3.04 10.38
CA GLU A 31 8.53 -2.67 9.00
C GLU A 31 7.22 -2.29 8.28
N VAL A 32 7.33 -1.49 7.22
CA VAL A 32 6.23 -1.13 6.33
C VAL A 32 6.26 -2.04 5.11
N SER A 33 5.21 -2.82 4.93
CA SER A 33 5.06 -3.75 3.82
C SER A 33 3.93 -3.31 2.89
N VAL A 34 4.10 -3.49 1.59
CA VAL A 34 3.05 -3.26 0.59
C VAL A 34 2.71 -4.58 -0.10
N LEU A 35 1.42 -4.85 -0.27
CA LEU A 35 0.90 -5.95 -1.08
C LEU A 35 0.20 -5.39 -2.32
N LEU A 36 0.84 -5.60 -3.47
CA LEU A 36 0.39 -5.22 -4.79
C LEU A 36 -0.46 -6.30 -5.45
N GLY A 37 -1.17 -5.90 -6.50
CA GLY A 37 -1.84 -6.80 -7.43
C GLY A 37 -2.95 -6.06 -8.17
N PRO A 38 -3.34 -6.52 -9.37
CA PRO A 38 -4.52 -6.02 -10.06
C PRO A 38 -5.77 -5.98 -9.18
N SER A 39 -6.74 -5.16 -9.54
CA SER A 39 -8.07 -5.17 -8.91
C SER A 39 -8.67 -6.57 -8.97
N GLY A 40 -9.41 -6.97 -7.92
CA GLY A 40 -10.09 -8.28 -7.87
C GLY A 40 -9.23 -9.48 -7.44
N THR A 41 -7.90 -9.34 -7.34
CA THR A 41 -6.96 -10.41 -6.91
C THR A 41 -7.08 -10.86 -5.43
N GLY A 42 -8.07 -10.37 -4.68
CA GLY A 42 -8.32 -10.82 -3.31
C GLY A 42 -7.47 -10.15 -2.23
N LYS A 43 -6.80 -9.03 -2.51
CA LYS A 43 -5.98 -8.32 -1.52
C LYS A 43 -6.76 -7.88 -0.26
N SER A 44 -7.96 -7.31 -0.43
CA SER A 44 -8.85 -6.97 0.69
C SER A 44 -9.38 -8.21 1.43
N VAL A 45 -9.54 -9.34 0.72
CA VAL A 45 -9.90 -10.64 1.33
C VAL A 45 -8.75 -11.16 2.19
N PHE A 46 -7.50 -11.01 1.72
CA PHE A 46 -6.30 -11.35 2.47
C PHE A 46 -6.21 -10.53 3.75
N LEU A 47 -6.37 -9.20 3.68
CA LEU A 47 -6.37 -8.31 4.85
C LEU A 47 -7.45 -8.71 5.86
N LYS A 48 -8.69 -8.95 5.41
CA LYS A 48 -9.79 -9.44 6.27
C LYS A 48 -9.52 -10.82 6.89
N SER A 49 -8.68 -11.64 6.26
CA SER A 49 -8.27 -12.93 6.80
C SER A 49 -7.24 -12.79 7.93
N LEU A 50 -6.32 -11.83 7.83
CA LEU A 50 -5.32 -11.55 8.88
C LEU A 50 -5.94 -11.12 10.21
N ILE A 51 -7.09 -10.45 10.18
CA ILE A 51 -7.85 -10.02 11.37
C ILE A 51 -8.92 -11.02 11.81
N GLY A 52 -9.00 -12.16 11.12
CA GLY A 52 -9.98 -13.21 11.39
C GLY A 52 -11.43 -12.80 11.13
N LEU A 53 -11.70 -11.83 10.26
CA LEU A 53 -13.06 -11.54 9.77
C LEU A 53 -13.51 -12.56 8.72
N LEU A 54 -12.56 -13.08 7.94
CA LEU A 54 -12.76 -14.17 7.02
C LEU A 54 -11.86 -15.33 7.42
N ARG A 55 -12.41 -16.54 7.46
CA ARG A 55 -11.63 -17.74 7.78
C ARG A 55 -11.16 -18.42 6.49
N PRO A 56 -9.85 -18.52 6.23
CA PRO A 56 -9.24 -19.42 5.24
C PRO A 56 -9.69 -20.87 5.43
N GLU A 57 -9.65 -21.68 4.37
CA GLU A 57 -9.92 -23.12 4.50
C GLU A 57 -8.67 -23.93 4.83
N LYS A 58 -7.48 -23.43 4.49
CA LYS A 58 -6.18 -24.09 4.73
C LYS A 58 -5.12 -23.07 5.17
N GLY A 59 -4.05 -23.60 5.76
CA GLY A 59 -2.88 -22.85 6.19
C GLY A 59 -2.97 -22.40 7.66
N SER A 60 -2.05 -21.52 8.05
CA SER A 60 -1.99 -20.92 9.37
C SER A 60 -1.64 -19.44 9.27
N ILE A 61 -2.15 -18.65 10.22
CA ILE A 61 -1.76 -17.25 10.41
C ILE A 61 -1.37 -17.11 11.87
N VAL A 62 -0.08 -16.88 12.13
CA VAL A 62 0.50 -16.77 13.47
C VAL A 62 0.82 -15.31 13.75
N ILE A 63 0.28 -14.79 14.87
CA ILE A 63 0.44 -13.41 15.31
C ILE A 63 0.69 -13.43 16.80
N ASP A 64 1.78 -12.82 17.24
CA ASP A 64 2.21 -12.84 18.65
C ASP A 64 2.23 -14.26 19.24
N GLY A 65 2.75 -15.22 18.47
CA GLY A 65 2.80 -16.64 18.83
C GLY A 65 1.46 -17.39 18.78
N THR A 66 0.35 -16.72 18.45
CA THR A 66 -1.00 -17.32 18.42
C THR A 66 -1.46 -17.60 16.99
N ASN A 67 -1.86 -18.85 16.71
CA ASN A 67 -2.51 -19.19 15.44
C ASN A 67 -3.99 -18.76 15.47
N ILE A 68 -4.34 -17.70 14.75
CA ILE A 68 -5.69 -17.11 14.80
C ILE A 68 -6.77 -18.03 14.21
N LEU A 69 -6.39 -19.06 13.44
CA LEU A 69 -7.32 -20.02 12.85
C LEU A 69 -7.72 -21.14 13.81
N GLU A 70 -6.97 -21.33 14.89
CA GLU A 70 -7.15 -22.42 15.86
C GLU A 70 -7.42 -21.92 17.28
N CYS A 71 -7.25 -20.62 17.53
CA CYS A 71 -7.46 -20.00 18.84
C CYS A 71 -8.95 -19.90 19.24
N SER A 72 -9.18 -19.72 20.53
CA SER A 72 -10.50 -19.45 21.09
C SER A 72 -11.02 -18.05 20.72
N ALA A 73 -12.33 -17.84 20.83
CA ALA A 73 -12.93 -16.53 20.57
C ALA A 73 -12.37 -15.42 21.50
N LYS A 74 -11.94 -15.79 22.72
CA LYS A 74 -11.32 -14.86 23.67
C LYS A 74 -9.93 -14.43 23.21
N GLU A 75 -9.08 -15.38 22.83
CA GLU A 75 -7.74 -15.09 22.30
C GLU A 75 -7.84 -14.29 21.00
N LEU A 76 -8.79 -14.62 20.11
CA LEU A 76 -9.01 -13.84 18.89
C LEU A 76 -9.43 -12.39 19.19
N TYR A 77 -10.23 -12.17 20.24
CA TYR A 77 -10.60 -10.82 20.68
C TYR A 77 -9.39 -10.04 21.19
N GLU A 78 -8.53 -10.67 22.00
CA GLU A 78 -7.28 -10.07 22.49
C GLU A 78 -6.34 -9.72 21.33
N ILE A 79 -6.14 -10.63 20.38
CA ILE A 79 -5.34 -10.40 19.17
C ILE A 79 -5.89 -9.23 18.34
N ARG A 80 -7.22 -9.09 18.22
CA ARG A 80 -7.84 -7.97 17.48
C ARG A 80 -7.54 -6.60 18.10
N THR A 81 -7.25 -6.52 19.40
CA THR A 81 -6.83 -5.25 20.02
C THR A 81 -5.44 -4.78 19.59
N LEU A 82 -4.62 -5.68 19.02
CA LEU A 82 -3.31 -5.35 18.48
C LEU A 82 -3.40 -4.60 17.14
N PHE A 83 -4.56 -4.63 16.48
CA PHE A 83 -4.76 -4.11 15.14
C PHE A 83 -5.42 -2.73 15.12
N GLY A 84 -4.87 -1.84 14.30
CA GLY A 84 -5.56 -0.69 13.73
C GLY A 84 -5.88 -0.97 12.27
N VAL A 85 -7.14 -0.84 11.86
CA VAL A 85 -7.54 -1.13 10.48
C VAL A 85 -8.17 0.10 9.82
N LEU A 86 -7.56 0.53 8.72
CA LEU A 86 -8.12 1.52 7.79
C LEU A 86 -8.72 0.79 6.59
N PHE A 87 -10.05 0.76 6.52
CA PHE A 87 -10.78 0.25 5.35
C PHE A 87 -10.83 1.32 4.24
N GLN A 88 -11.06 0.88 3.00
CA GLN A 88 -11.08 1.70 1.79
C GLN A 88 -11.88 3.01 1.91
N ASP A 89 -13.12 2.95 2.42
CA ASP A 89 -13.97 4.15 2.62
C ASP A 89 -13.87 4.75 4.04
N GLY A 90 -12.85 4.37 4.81
CA GLY A 90 -12.71 4.69 6.23
C GLY A 90 -13.66 3.90 7.14
N ALA A 91 -14.79 3.42 6.63
CA ALA A 91 -15.82 2.65 7.33
C ALA A 91 -16.29 3.30 8.65
N LEU A 92 -16.47 4.63 8.63
CA LEU A 92 -16.99 5.40 9.75
C LEU A 92 -18.49 5.16 9.94
N PHE A 93 -18.95 5.16 11.19
CA PHE A 93 -20.38 5.12 11.51
C PHE A 93 -21.02 6.45 11.10
N GLY A 94 -21.90 6.40 10.09
CA GLY A 94 -22.58 7.59 9.56
C GLY A 94 -23.52 8.29 10.56
N SER A 95 -23.95 7.56 11.60
CA SER A 95 -24.79 8.08 12.69
C SER A 95 -24.01 8.78 13.81
N MET A 96 -22.67 8.77 13.76
CA MET A 96 -21.80 9.35 14.77
C MET A 96 -20.93 10.44 14.14
N ASN A 97 -20.59 11.47 14.92
CA ASN A 97 -19.60 12.46 14.50
C ASN A 97 -18.18 11.84 14.49
N ILE A 98 -17.19 12.58 13.99
CA ILE A 98 -15.80 12.11 13.90
C ILE A 98 -15.17 11.85 15.28
N TYR A 99 -15.50 12.66 16.28
CA TYR A 99 -15.01 12.46 17.65
C TYR A 99 -15.50 11.12 18.21
N ASP A 100 -16.80 10.83 18.13
CA ASP A 100 -17.40 9.61 18.66
C ASP A 100 -16.97 8.38 17.86
N ASN A 101 -16.79 8.50 16.54
CA ASN A 101 -16.17 7.46 15.73
C ASN A 101 -14.77 7.10 16.23
N THR A 102 -13.96 8.11 16.53
CA THR A 102 -12.58 7.93 17.00
C THR A 102 -12.54 7.44 18.45
N ALA A 103 -13.46 7.89 19.30
CA ALA A 103 -13.57 7.48 20.69
C ALA A 103 -14.11 6.06 20.86
N PHE A 104 -14.86 5.54 19.87
CA PHE A 104 -15.56 4.26 19.98
C PHE A 104 -14.68 3.09 20.44
N PRO A 105 -13.51 2.81 19.83
CA PRO A 105 -12.67 1.72 20.30
C PRO A 105 -12.18 1.89 21.74
N LEU A 106 -11.90 3.13 22.20
CA LEU A 106 -11.52 3.38 23.58
C LEU A 106 -12.66 3.08 24.56
N ARG A 107 -13.89 3.45 24.22
CA ARG A 107 -15.07 3.19 25.07
C ARG A 107 -15.39 1.70 25.17
N GLU A 108 -15.18 0.94 24.10
CA GLU A 108 -15.47 -0.49 24.07
C GLU A 108 -14.37 -1.36 24.69
N HIS A 109 -13.09 -0.99 24.49
CA HIS A 109 -11.97 -1.85 24.86
C HIS A 109 -11.20 -1.38 26.09
N THR A 110 -11.52 -0.22 26.67
CA THR A 110 -10.81 0.33 27.83
C THR A 110 -11.77 0.76 28.94
N LYS A 111 -11.21 1.02 30.13
CA LYS A 111 -11.95 1.58 31.28
C LYS A 111 -11.57 3.05 31.55
N LYS A 112 -11.09 3.76 30.52
CA LYS A 112 -10.68 5.17 30.64
C LYS A 112 -11.89 6.05 30.91
N SER A 113 -11.69 7.12 31.68
CA SER A 113 -12.69 8.16 31.89
C SER A 113 -12.90 8.98 30.61
N GLU A 114 -14.06 9.63 30.45
CA GLU A 114 -14.33 10.49 29.29
C GLU A 114 -13.30 11.63 29.13
N SER A 115 -12.72 12.11 30.23
CA SER A 115 -11.66 13.12 30.19
C SER A 115 -10.38 12.57 29.57
N GLU A 116 -9.99 11.34 29.91
CA GLU A 116 -8.83 10.66 29.30
C GLU A 116 -9.09 10.30 27.84
N ILE A 117 -10.30 9.80 27.53
CA ILE A 117 -10.72 9.49 26.15
C ILE A 117 -10.62 10.74 25.30
N ARG A 118 -11.14 11.88 25.79
CA ARG A 118 -11.06 13.16 25.07
C ARG A 118 -9.62 13.53 24.75
N LYS A 119 -8.70 13.38 25.70
CA LYS A 119 -7.28 13.69 25.48
C LYS A 119 -6.69 12.86 24.34
N VAL A 120 -6.88 11.53 24.39
CA VAL A 120 -6.34 10.61 23.37
C VAL A 120 -6.98 10.87 22.01
N VAL A 121 -8.30 11.08 21.94
CA VAL A 121 -8.99 11.34 20.67
C VAL A 121 -8.49 12.62 20.02
N MET A 122 -8.34 13.71 20.79
CA MET A 122 -7.85 14.97 20.25
C MET A 122 -6.40 14.85 19.76
N GLU A 123 -5.55 14.12 20.48
CA GLU A 123 -4.18 13.82 20.06
C GLU A 123 -4.15 13.07 18.71
N LYS A 124 -4.98 12.02 18.55
CA LYS A 124 -5.03 11.26 17.27
C LYS A 124 -5.64 12.06 16.13
N LEU A 125 -6.62 12.93 16.41
CA LEU A 125 -7.18 13.83 15.41
C LEU A 125 -6.17 14.89 14.97
N GLU A 126 -5.36 15.41 15.89
CA GLU A 126 -4.26 16.32 15.57
C GLU A 126 -3.19 15.62 14.71
N LEU A 127 -2.82 14.39 15.07
CA LEU A 127 -1.86 13.58 14.32
C LEU A 127 -2.26 13.39 12.85
N VAL A 128 -3.56 13.23 12.57
CA VAL A 128 -4.06 13.10 11.18
C VAL A 128 -4.42 14.45 10.53
N GLY A 129 -4.10 15.57 11.17
CA GLY A 129 -4.36 16.92 10.65
C GLY A 129 -5.85 17.28 10.59
N MET A 130 -6.63 16.87 11.58
CA MET A 130 -8.06 17.13 11.73
C MET A 130 -8.46 17.63 13.15
N PRO A 131 -7.70 18.53 13.80
CA PRO A 131 -7.91 18.89 15.21
C PRO A 131 -9.27 19.56 15.48
N ASN A 132 -9.86 20.23 14.49
CA ASN A 132 -11.10 21.00 14.64
C ASN A 132 -12.33 20.31 14.02
N ASP A 133 -12.18 19.12 13.44
CA ASP A 133 -13.24 18.47 12.66
C ASP A 133 -14.04 17.42 13.45
N GLY A 134 -13.73 17.22 14.74
CA GLY A 134 -14.37 16.19 15.57
C GLY A 134 -15.90 16.28 15.65
N HIS A 135 -16.46 17.48 15.51
CA HIS A 135 -17.92 17.73 15.58
C HIS A 135 -18.66 17.35 14.29
N LYS A 136 -17.95 17.24 13.16
CA LYS A 136 -18.56 16.96 11.85
C LYS A 136 -18.98 15.49 11.75
N PHE A 137 -19.95 15.23 10.90
CA PHE A 137 -20.36 13.88 10.50
C PHE A 137 -19.58 13.41 9.27
N PRO A 138 -19.44 12.09 9.03
CA PRO A 138 -18.76 11.55 7.86
C PRO A 138 -19.28 12.07 6.52
N GLY A 139 -20.56 12.44 6.43
CA GLY A 139 -21.18 13.03 5.24
C GLY A 139 -20.78 14.49 4.97
N GLU A 140 -20.21 15.18 5.95
CA GLU A 140 -19.89 16.62 5.89
C GLU A 140 -18.41 16.89 5.55
N ILE A 141 -17.61 15.83 5.34
CA ILE A 141 -16.17 15.92 5.10
C ILE A 141 -15.78 15.27 3.77
N SER A 142 -14.67 15.73 3.18
CA SER A 142 -14.15 15.18 1.91
C SER A 142 -13.71 13.71 2.05
N GLY A 143 -13.58 12.99 0.91
CA GLY A 143 -13.09 11.61 0.91
C GLY A 143 -11.73 11.43 1.61
N GLY A 144 -10.77 12.33 1.35
CA GLY A 144 -9.48 12.33 2.04
C GLY A 144 -9.58 12.60 3.54
N MET A 145 -10.51 13.45 3.97
CA MET A 145 -10.78 13.65 5.40
C MET A 145 -11.43 12.42 6.03
N ARG A 146 -12.34 11.71 5.34
CA ARG A 146 -12.92 10.46 5.84
C ARG A 146 -11.86 9.40 6.09
N LYS A 147 -10.89 9.28 5.19
CA LYS A 147 -9.78 8.33 5.34
C LYS A 147 -8.87 8.69 6.51
N ARG A 148 -8.53 9.98 6.67
CA ARG A 148 -7.74 10.47 7.81
C ARG A 148 -8.48 10.27 9.14
N ALA A 149 -9.79 10.53 9.20
CA ALA A 149 -10.60 10.21 10.37
C ALA A 149 -10.67 8.69 10.65
N GLY A 150 -10.79 7.86 9.61
CA GLY A 150 -10.70 6.40 9.73
C GLY A 150 -9.36 5.94 10.29
N LEU A 151 -8.26 6.58 9.86
CA LEU A 151 -6.92 6.34 10.36
C LEU A 151 -6.78 6.77 11.83
N ALA A 152 -7.31 7.93 12.23
CA ALA A 152 -7.32 8.35 13.64
C ALA A 152 -8.03 7.32 14.52
N ARG A 153 -9.19 6.80 14.09
CA ARG A 153 -9.90 5.72 14.77
C ARG A 153 -9.07 4.45 14.86
N ALA A 154 -8.35 4.08 13.79
CA ALA A 154 -7.48 2.91 13.77
C ALA A 154 -6.30 3.03 14.75
N LEU A 155 -5.80 4.25 15.00
CA LEU A 155 -4.64 4.51 15.85
C LEU A 155 -4.97 4.72 17.33
N VAL A 156 -6.24 4.85 17.68
CA VAL A 156 -6.66 5.31 19.01
C VAL A 156 -6.29 4.36 20.16
N LEU A 157 -6.10 3.08 19.84
CA LEU A 157 -5.67 2.05 20.81
C LEU A 157 -4.14 1.83 20.83
N ASP A 158 -3.37 2.68 20.14
CA ASP A 158 -1.92 2.51 19.97
C ASP A 158 -1.57 1.10 19.45
N PRO A 159 -2.07 0.74 18.24
CA PRO A 159 -1.95 -0.62 17.74
C PRO A 159 -0.51 -1.01 17.43
N GLN A 160 -0.22 -2.31 17.54
CA GLN A 160 1.07 -2.89 17.15
C GLN A 160 1.11 -3.24 15.66
N ILE A 161 -0.05 -3.42 15.03
CA ILE A 161 -0.19 -3.72 13.61
C ILE A 161 -1.19 -2.73 12.98
N ILE A 162 -0.81 -2.09 11.88
CA ILE A 162 -1.69 -1.24 11.07
C ILE A 162 -1.94 -1.91 9.73
N LEU A 163 -3.21 -2.12 9.39
CA LEU A 163 -3.62 -2.61 8.07
C LEU A 163 -4.35 -1.52 7.31
N CYS A 164 -3.91 -1.22 6.08
CA CYS A 164 -4.54 -0.23 5.21
C CYS A 164 -5.03 -0.89 3.93
N ASP A 165 -6.34 -0.82 3.68
CA ASP A 165 -6.98 -1.32 2.46
C ASP A 165 -7.20 -0.15 1.50
N GLU A 166 -6.39 -0.07 0.43
CA GLU A 166 -6.40 0.97 -0.59
C GLU A 166 -6.52 2.41 -0.02
N PRO A 167 -5.57 2.83 0.84
CA PRO A 167 -5.63 4.12 1.52
C PRO A 167 -5.61 5.30 0.52
N ASP A 168 -5.14 5.11 -0.70
CA ASP A 168 -5.01 6.13 -1.74
C ASP A 168 -6.19 6.21 -2.72
N SER A 169 -7.07 5.20 -2.75
CA SER A 169 -8.22 5.15 -3.67
C SER A 169 -9.08 6.43 -3.68
N GLY A 170 -9.36 6.99 -4.85
CA GLY A 170 -10.19 8.20 -4.98
C GLY A 170 -9.57 9.48 -4.40
N LEU A 171 -8.27 9.49 -4.10
CA LEU A 171 -7.50 10.68 -3.77
C LEU A 171 -6.71 11.17 -4.99
N ASP A 172 -6.49 12.48 -5.07
CA ASP A 172 -5.55 13.06 -6.02
C ASP A 172 -4.09 12.72 -5.62
N PRO A 173 -3.13 12.84 -6.56
CA PRO A 173 -1.72 12.49 -6.30
C PRO A 173 -1.11 13.26 -5.12
N VAL A 174 -1.47 14.54 -4.92
CA VAL A 174 -0.92 15.37 -3.84
C VAL A 174 -1.40 14.83 -2.48
N ARG A 175 -2.71 14.55 -2.35
CA ARG A 175 -3.26 13.96 -1.12
C ARG A 175 -2.70 12.57 -0.84
N THR A 176 -2.43 11.79 -1.89
CA THR A 176 -1.80 10.47 -1.77
C THR A 176 -0.39 10.58 -1.19
N ALA A 177 0.40 11.58 -1.62
CA ALA A 177 1.73 11.85 -1.08
C ALA A 177 1.67 12.23 0.42
N TYR A 178 0.76 13.13 0.80
CA TYR A 178 0.55 13.49 2.21
C TYR A 178 0.15 12.29 3.09
N LEU A 179 -0.72 11.41 2.57
CA LEU A 179 -1.12 10.21 3.29
C LEU A 179 0.04 9.22 3.45
N SER A 180 0.86 9.08 2.41
CA SER A 180 2.06 8.24 2.44
C SER A 180 3.06 8.74 3.48
N GLN A 181 3.31 10.05 3.51
CA GLN A 181 4.17 10.68 4.53
C GLN A 181 3.62 10.44 5.94
N LEU A 182 2.31 10.62 6.13
CA LEU A 182 1.65 10.38 7.41
C LEU A 182 1.85 8.94 7.91
N LEU A 183 1.73 7.94 7.03
CA LEU A 183 1.94 6.53 7.40
C LEU A 183 3.39 6.26 7.83
N ILE A 184 4.38 6.87 7.15
CA ILE A 184 5.79 6.77 7.51
C ILE A 184 6.06 7.45 8.86
N ASP A 185 5.49 8.64 9.08
CA ASP A 185 5.64 9.38 10.34
C ASP A 185 5.00 8.62 11.52
N ILE A 186 3.86 7.97 11.30
CA ILE A 186 3.23 7.08 12.29
C ILE A 186 4.14 5.90 12.60
N ASN A 187 4.65 5.20 11.58
CA ASN A 187 5.54 4.07 11.79
C ASN A 187 6.80 4.50 12.57
N ALA A 188 7.35 5.68 12.29
CA ALA A 188 8.46 6.24 13.05
C ALA A 188 8.11 6.44 14.54
N GLN A 189 6.92 6.97 14.83
CA GLN A 189 6.49 7.31 16.19
C GLN A 189 6.17 6.09 17.07
N ILE A 190 5.45 5.09 16.52
CA ILE A 190 4.94 3.97 17.33
C ILE A 190 5.59 2.61 17.01
N ASP A 191 6.45 2.57 16.00
CA ASP A 191 7.16 1.37 15.54
C ASP A 191 6.21 0.21 15.19
N ALA A 192 5.00 0.51 14.74
CA ALA A 192 3.98 -0.48 14.40
C ALA A 192 4.29 -1.17 13.06
N THR A 193 3.96 -2.47 12.96
CA THR A 193 4.03 -3.23 11.71
C THR A 193 2.94 -2.73 10.77
N VAL A 194 3.29 -2.29 9.55
CA VAL A 194 2.30 -1.74 8.62
C VAL A 194 2.17 -2.65 7.41
N LEU A 195 0.94 -3.02 7.03
CA LEU A 195 0.64 -3.63 5.75
C LEU A 195 -0.31 -2.73 4.96
N ILE A 196 0.15 -2.27 3.81
CA ILE A 196 -0.65 -1.47 2.87
C ILE A 196 -1.01 -2.36 1.68
N VAL A 197 -2.29 -2.57 1.47
CA VAL A 197 -2.83 -3.16 0.25
C VAL A 197 -3.14 -2.02 -0.72
N THR A 198 -2.53 -2.01 -1.89
CA THR A 198 -2.80 -0.99 -2.92
C THR A 198 -2.54 -1.52 -4.32
N HIS A 199 -3.04 -0.83 -5.33
CA HIS A 199 -2.67 -1.00 -6.72
C HIS A 199 -1.83 0.18 -7.25
N ASN A 200 -1.45 1.11 -6.37
CA ASN A 200 -0.73 2.32 -6.72
C ASN A 200 0.78 2.10 -6.78
N ILE A 201 1.33 2.25 -7.98
CA ILE A 201 2.74 2.06 -8.29
C ILE A 201 3.63 3.03 -7.51
N ASN A 202 3.24 4.29 -7.36
CA ASN A 202 4.06 5.31 -6.70
C ASN A 202 4.23 5.02 -5.21
N ILE A 203 3.17 4.54 -4.55
CA ILE A 203 3.26 4.09 -3.16
C ILE A 203 4.20 2.90 -3.06
N ALA A 204 4.01 1.90 -3.91
CA ALA A 204 4.86 0.71 -3.88
C ALA A 204 6.34 1.01 -4.15
N ARG A 205 6.62 2.04 -4.93
CA ARG A 205 7.99 2.49 -5.24
C ARG A 205 8.63 3.29 -4.12
N THR A 206 7.89 4.12 -3.40
CA THR A 206 8.53 5.09 -2.48
C THR A 206 8.35 4.75 -1.01
N VAL A 207 7.29 4.03 -0.62
CA VAL A 207 6.92 3.84 0.79
C VAL A 207 7.53 2.59 1.45
N PRO A 208 7.37 1.37 0.88
CA PRO A 208 7.58 0.14 1.63
C PRO A 208 9.05 -0.22 1.85
N ASP A 209 9.30 -0.94 2.94
CA ASP A 209 10.52 -1.71 3.21
C ASP A 209 10.49 -3.08 2.50
N ASN A 210 9.30 -3.69 2.42
CA ASN A 210 9.03 -4.95 1.72
C ASN A 210 7.85 -4.81 0.75
N ILE A 211 7.94 -5.46 -0.39
CA ILE A 211 6.85 -5.48 -1.37
C ILE A 211 6.51 -6.94 -1.64
N GLY A 212 5.23 -7.24 -1.80
CA GLY A 212 4.80 -8.45 -2.49
C GLY A 212 3.76 -8.18 -3.54
N MET A 213 3.53 -9.16 -4.40
CA MET A 213 2.55 -9.07 -5.48
C MET A 213 1.68 -10.33 -5.53
N LEU A 214 0.37 -10.13 -5.45
CA LEU A 214 -0.63 -11.17 -5.74
C LEU A 214 -1.03 -11.10 -7.22
N PHE A 215 -0.96 -12.24 -7.89
CA PHE A 215 -1.44 -12.41 -9.26
C PHE A 215 -1.89 -13.85 -9.47
N ARG A 216 -2.96 -14.05 -10.25
CA ARG A 216 -3.52 -15.37 -10.56
C ARG A 216 -3.66 -16.29 -9.34
N LYS A 217 -4.18 -15.75 -8.23
CA LYS A 217 -4.44 -16.50 -6.98
C LYS A 217 -3.18 -16.94 -6.23
N HIS A 218 -2.00 -16.51 -6.65
CA HIS A 218 -0.74 -16.84 -5.99
C HIS A 218 0.01 -15.59 -5.57
N LEU A 219 0.85 -15.76 -4.56
CA LEU A 219 1.87 -14.78 -4.23
C LEU A 219 3.04 -14.98 -5.19
N VAL A 220 3.18 -14.08 -6.16
CA VAL A 220 4.26 -14.13 -7.17
C VAL A 220 5.60 -14.01 -6.47
N MET A 221 5.70 -13.04 -5.57
CA MET A 221 6.88 -12.79 -4.76
C MET A 221 6.52 -11.90 -3.57
N PHE A 222 7.31 -12.01 -2.51
CA PHE A 222 7.31 -11.11 -1.37
C PHE A 222 8.72 -11.04 -0.79
N GLY A 223 9.22 -9.84 -0.50
CA GLY A 223 10.55 -9.67 0.06
C GLY A 223 10.97 -8.21 0.14
N PRO A 224 12.26 -7.95 0.39
CA PRO A 224 12.82 -6.59 0.33
C PRO A 224 12.43 -5.91 -0.98
N ARG A 225 12.08 -4.62 -0.91
CA ARG A 225 11.57 -3.86 -2.08
C ARG A 225 12.42 -3.99 -3.34
N GLU A 226 13.75 -4.08 -3.20
CA GLU A 226 14.71 -4.20 -4.30
C GLU A 226 14.47 -5.47 -5.11
N VAL A 227 14.01 -6.54 -4.46
CA VAL A 227 13.69 -7.81 -5.13
C VAL A 227 12.57 -7.64 -6.14
N LEU A 228 11.56 -6.81 -5.86
CA LEU A 228 10.47 -6.54 -6.79
C LEU A 228 10.82 -5.46 -7.80
N LEU A 229 11.50 -4.40 -7.36
CA LEU A 229 11.85 -3.25 -8.21
C LEU A 229 12.93 -3.58 -9.25
N THR A 230 13.75 -4.60 -9.00
CA THR A 230 14.76 -5.12 -9.95
C THR A 230 14.35 -6.46 -10.59
N SER A 231 13.08 -6.85 -10.46
CA SER A 231 12.60 -8.13 -10.98
C SER A 231 12.45 -8.13 -12.50
N GLU A 232 12.91 -9.19 -13.13
CA GLU A 232 12.71 -9.48 -14.57
C GLU A 232 11.40 -10.21 -14.86
N GLU A 233 10.63 -10.55 -13.82
CA GLU A 233 9.36 -11.27 -13.95
C GLU A 233 8.35 -10.44 -14.79
N PRO A 234 7.84 -10.95 -15.92
CA PRO A 234 7.00 -10.18 -16.84
C PRO A 234 5.78 -9.54 -16.19
N VAL A 235 5.11 -10.22 -15.26
CA VAL A 235 3.93 -9.65 -14.58
C VAL A 235 4.32 -8.47 -13.68
N VAL A 236 5.49 -8.54 -13.05
CA VAL A 236 6.02 -7.50 -12.16
C VAL A 236 6.46 -6.29 -12.97
N ARG A 237 7.23 -6.50 -14.04
CA ARG A 237 7.63 -5.43 -14.97
C ARG A 237 6.42 -4.73 -15.60
N GLN A 238 5.41 -5.49 -16.01
CA GLN A 238 4.19 -4.91 -16.58
C GLN A 238 3.46 -4.05 -15.55
N PHE A 239 3.23 -4.58 -14.35
CA PHE A 239 2.48 -3.87 -13.31
C PHE A 239 3.22 -2.61 -12.83
N LEU A 240 4.52 -2.70 -12.56
CA LEU A 240 5.30 -1.57 -12.06
C LEU A 240 5.48 -0.47 -13.10
N ASN A 241 5.51 -0.79 -14.40
CA ASN A 241 5.65 0.22 -15.46
C ASN A 241 4.32 0.65 -16.07
N GLY A 242 3.18 0.14 -15.57
CA GLY A 242 1.86 0.46 -16.12
C GLY A 242 1.71 0.10 -17.59
N ARG A 243 2.43 -0.92 -18.07
CA ARG A 243 2.43 -1.32 -19.48
C ARG A 243 1.12 -1.98 -19.85
N ARG A 244 0.60 -1.64 -21.02
CA ARG A 244 -0.57 -2.34 -21.57
C ARG A 244 -0.21 -3.77 -21.96
N ILE A 245 1.01 -3.95 -22.46
CA ILE A 245 1.47 -5.23 -22.96
C ILE A 245 2.13 -6.01 -21.82
N GLY A 246 1.63 -7.23 -21.62
CA GLY A 246 2.17 -8.23 -20.72
C GLY A 246 1.10 -9.25 -20.33
N PRO A 247 1.36 -10.10 -19.31
CA PRO A 247 0.46 -11.16 -18.86
C PRO A 247 -0.85 -10.69 -18.18
N ILE A 248 -0.89 -9.46 -17.64
CA ILE A 248 -2.09 -8.84 -17.06
C ILE A 248 -2.98 -8.31 -18.19
N GLY A 249 -4.24 -8.76 -18.22
CA GLY A 249 -5.26 -8.32 -19.17
C GLY A 249 -6.38 -7.49 -18.51
N MET A 250 -7.32 -6.99 -19.32
CA MET A 250 -8.47 -6.18 -18.86
C MET A 250 -9.42 -6.93 -17.92
N SER A 251 -9.46 -8.27 -17.97
CA SER A 251 -10.32 -9.12 -17.13
C SER A 251 -9.52 -10.03 -16.20
N GLU A 252 -8.45 -9.50 -15.59
CA GLU A 252 -7.48 -10.18 -14.70
C GLU A 252 -6.51 -11.14 -15.43
N GLU A 253 -7.00 -11.86 -16.43
CA GLU A 253 -6.19 -12.70 -17.32
C GLU A 253 -6.31 -12.23 -18.77
N LYS A 254 -5.27 -12.57 -19.54
CA LYS A 254 -5.22 -12.35 -20.97
C LYS A 254 -5.20 -13.72 -21.65
N ASP A 255 -6.16 -13.97 -22.51
CA ASP A 255 -6.21 -15.19 -23.31
C ASP A 255 -5.02 -15.22 -24.29
N GLU A 256 -4.52 -16.42 -24.60
CA GLU A 256 -3.34 -16.62 -25.47
C GLU A 256 -3.48 -15.92 -26.84
N ALA A 257 -4.70 -15.87 -27.39
CA ALA A 257 -5.00 -15.17 -28.64
C ALA A 257 -4.77 -13.65 -28.53
N THR A 258 -5.13 -13.05 -27.39
CA THR A 258 -4.94 -11.62 -27.12
C THR A 258 -3.48 -11.31 -26.82
N ALA A 259 -2.76 -12.23 -26.15
CA ALA A 259 -1.32 -12.12 -25.94
C ALA A 259 -0.55 -12.18 -27.27
N ALA A 260 -0.88 -13.12 -28.15
CA ALA A 260 -0.25 -13.27 -29.46
C ALA A 260 -0.53 -12.07 -30.39
N ALA A 261 -1.77 -11.53 -30.36
CA ALA A 261 -2.13 -10.35 -31.15
C ALA A 261 -1.33 -9.10 -30.73
N GLU A 262 -1.14 -8.88 -29.42
CA GLU A 262 -0.35 -7.75 -28.93
C GLU A 262 1.15 -7.92 -29.16
N GLN A 263 1.67 -9.14 -29.07
CA GLN A 263 3.06 -9.46 -29.42
C GLN A 263 3.33 -9.14 -30.90
N ALA A 264 2.39 -9.50 -31.79
CA ALA A 264 2.48 -9.17 -33.21
C ALA A 264 2.40 -7.65 -33.48
N MET A 265 1.62 -6.90 -32.70
CA MET A 265 1.56 -5.43 -32.79
C MET A 265 2.87 -4.76 -32.34
N LEU A 266 3.55 -5.34 -31.32
CA LEU A 266 4.88 -4.90 -30.89
C LEU A 266 5.95 -5.14 -31.95
N GLU A 267 5.98 -6.35 -32.52
CA GLU A 267 6.90 -6.69 -33.62
C GLU A 267 6.67 -5.80 -34.84
N ALA A 268 5.44 -5.29 -35.02
CA ALA A 268 5.09 -4.32 -36.04
C ALA A 268 5.45 -2.85 -35.69
N GLY A 269 6.10 -2.60 -34.54
CA GLY A 269 6.58 -1.27 -34.14
C GLY A 269 5.49 -0.34 -33.59
N GLN A 270 4.36 -0.87 -33.15
CA GLN A 270 3.26 -0.08 -32.59
C GLN A 270 3.52 0.19 -31.10
N HIS A 271 3.84 1.44 -30.75
CA HIS A 271 4.02 1.87 -29.36
C HIS A 271 2.67 2.03 -28.65
N ASP A 272 2.57 1.56 -27.41
CA ASP A 272 1.33 1.50 -26.61
C ASP A 272 0.96 2.82 -25.91
N GLY A 273 1.72 3.90 -26.16
CA GLY A 273 1.56 5.18 -25.48
C GLY A 273 1.90 5.14 -23.99
N GLY A 274 2.62 4.11 -23.54
CA GLY A 274 3.07 3.96 -22.16
C GLY A 274 4.13 5.00 -21.75
N VAL A 275 4.25 5.19 -20.43
CA VAL A 275 5.37 5.92 -19.81
C VAL A 275 6.69 5.17 -20.10
N GLU A 276 7.81 5.89 -20.22
CA GLU A 276 9.13 5.28 -20.33
C GLU A 276 9.36 4.27 -19.19
N GLU A 277 10.14 3.21 -19.46
CA GLU A 277 10.48 2.25 -18.41
C GLU A 277 11.28 2.94 -17.32
N ILE A 278 10.72 2.92 -16.12
CA ILE A 278 11.43 3.39 -14.95
C ILE A 278 12.15 2.17 -14.39
N GLU A 279 13.44 2.07 -14.73
CA GLU A 279 14.35 1.06 -14.21
C GLU A 279 15.09 1.60 -12.98
N GLY A 280 15.36 0.72 -12.00
CA GLY A 280 16.09 1.04 -10.78
C GLY A 280 15.23 1.10 -9.52
N VAL A 281 15.86 1.50 -8.42
CA VAL A 281 15.25 1.61 -7.09
C VAL A 281 15.14 3.09 -6.74
N PRO A 282 13.93 3.71 -6.83
CA PRO A 282 13.77 5.11 -6.46
C PRO A 282 14.01 5.30 -4.96
N PRO A 283 14.47 6.48 -4.52
CA PRO A 283 14.67 6.77 -3.10
C PRO A 283 13.42 6.47 -2.26
N GLN A 284 13.61 5.86 -1.09
CA GLN A 284 12.53 5.62 -0.15
C GLN A 284 12.13 6.93 0.55
N LEU A 285 10.83 7.09 0.79
CA LEU A 285 10.27 8.17 1.60
C LEU A 285 10.79 8.05 3.04
N THR A 286 11.32 9.14 3.57
CA THR A 286 11.83 9.24 4.93
C THR A 286 10.82 9.91 5.85
N ALA A 287 10.95 9.69 7.16
CA ALA A 287 10.11 10.39 8.14
C ALA A 287 10.37 11.90 8.10
N THR A 288 9.32 12.68 8.37
CA THR A 288 9.39 14.15 8.40
C THR A 288 10.46 14.62 9.39
N PRO A 289 11.28 15.63 9.06
CA PRO A 289 12.28 16.16 9.98
C PRO A 289 11.69 16.51 11.34
N GLY A 290 12.31 16.01 12.41
CA GLY A 290 11.82 16.16 13.80
C GLY A 290 11.03 14.96 14.32
N MET A 291 10.63 14.02 13.46
CA MET A 291 10.13 12.72 13.89
C MET A 291 11.26 11.85 14.44
N PRO A 292 10.96 10.89 15.33
CA PRO A 292 11.95 9.91 15.79
C PRO A 292 12.46 9.06 14.62
N GLU A 293 13.61 8.43 14.82
CA GLU A 293 14.15 7.48 13.84
C GLU A 293 13.27 6.22 13.76
N ARG A 294 13.04 5.74 12.52
CA ARG A 294 12.32 4.49 12.28
C ARG A 294 13.15 3.29 12.74
N GLN A 295 12.80 2.72 13.89
CA GLN A 295 13.52 1.57 14.46
C GLN A 295 13.48 0.33 13.54
N GLY A 296 12.41 0.19 12.73
CA GLY A 296 12.29 -0.85 11.71
C GLY A 296 13.39 -0.85 10.65
N VAL A 297 14.02 0.31 10.36
CA VAL A 297 15.09 0.40 9.34
C VAL A 297 16.32 -0.40 9.76
N ALA A 298 16.76 -0.27 11.01
CA ALA A 298 17.91 -1.02 11.52
C ALA A 298 17.65 -2.53 11.53
N ARG A 299 16.44 -2.95 11.92
CA ARG A 299 16.02 -4.36 11.90
C ARG A 299 15.98 -4.93 10.49
N ARG A 300 15.44 -4.16 9.54
CA ARG A 300 15.45 -4.49 8.11
C ARG A 300 16.89 -4.70 7.62
N GLN A 301 17.79 -3.75 7.89
CA GLN A 301 19.18 -3.85 7.45
C GLN A 301 19.88 -5.10 7.98
N ALA A 302 19.67 -5.45 9.26
CA ALA A 302 20.20 -6.68 9.85
C ALA A 302 19.64 -7.93 9.14
N ARG A 303 18.31 -8.02 9.01
CA ARG A 303 17.62 -9.14 8.36
C ARG A 303 18.04 -9.32 6.90
N VAL A 304 18.11 -8.23 6.15
CA VAL A 304 18.49 -8.24 4.73
C VAL A 304 19.94 -8.70 4.54
N ARG A 305 20.86 -8.31 5.43
CA ARG A 305 22.25 -8.79 5.39
C ARG A 305 22.35 -10.30 5.58
N GLU A 306 21.52 -10.89 6.44
CA GLU A 306 21.50 -12.34 6.68
C GLU A 306 21.03 -13.11 5.44
N ILE A 307 19.97 -12.62 4.78
CA ILE A 307 19.38 -13.28 3.61
C ILE A 307 19.97 -12.83 2.27
N LEU A 308 20.92 -11.89 2.25
CA LEU A 308 21.43 -11.26 1.02
C LEU A 308 21.87 -12.31 -0.02
N HIS A 309 22.55 -13.35 0.44
CA HIS A 309 23.05 -14.44 -0.40
C HIS A 309 21.95 -15.28 -1.09
N THR A 310 20.71 -15.23 -0.60
CA THR A 310 19.57 -15.95 -1.18
C THR A 310 18.79 -15.10 -2.19
N LEU A 311 19.10 -13.81 -2.32
CA LEU A 311 18.36 -12.89 -3.18
C LEU A 311 18.89 -12.91 -4.63
N PRO A 312 18.11 -12.49 -5.63
CA PRO A 312 18.59 -12.32 -7.00
C PRO A 312 19.76 -11.33 -7.10
N GLN A 313 20.70 -11.54 -8.04
CA GLN A 313 21.91 -10.72 -8.16
C GLN A 313 21.63 -9.22 -8.35
N ALA A 314 20.62 -8.86 -9.16
CA ALA A 314 20.23 -7.46 -9.35
C ALA A 314 19.75 -6.82 -8.04
N ALA A 315 18.99 -7.54 -7.24
CA ALA A 315 18.54 -7.09 -5.93
C ALA A 315 19.71 -6.98 -4.94
N GLN A 316 20.64 -7.93 -4.94
CA GLN A 316 21.84 -7.88 -4.10
C GLN A 316 22.65 -6.60 -4.38
N ALA A 317 22.88 -6.29 -5.65
CA ALA A 317 23.64 -5.11 -6.05
C ALA A 317 22.94 -3.81 -5.66
N ALA A 318 21.61 -3.72 -5.83
CA ALA A 318 20.83 -2.57 -5.40
C ALA A 318 20.82 -2.39 -3.87
N ILE A 319 20.75 -3.48 -3.10
CA ILE A 319 20.80 -3.44 -1.64
C ILE A 319 22.18 -2.98 -1.15
N LEU A 320 23.26 -3.49 -1.74
CA LEU A 320 24.62 -3.08 -1.38
C LEU A 320 24.86 -1.61 -1.68
N ASP A 321 24.37 -1.13 -2.83
CA ASP A 321 24.45 0.28 -3.22
C ASP A 321 23.74 1.23 -2.24
N ASP A 322 22.58 0.82 -1.72
CA ASP A 322 21.84 1.56 -0.68
C ASP A 322 22.60 1.54 0.67
N LEU A 323 23.12 0.37 1.08
CA LEU A 323 23.89 0.23 2.31
C LEU A 323 25.22 0.99 2.30
N GLU A 324 25.85 1.12 1.12
CA GLU A 324 27.10 1.88 0.91
C GLU A 324 26.85 3.37 0.68
N GLY A 325 25.60 3.79 0.45
CA GLY A 325 25.23 5.17 0.15
C GLY A 325 25.76 5.67 -1.20
N THR A 326 26.07 4.76 -2.13
CA THR A 326 26.66 5.10 -3.44
C THR A 326 25.62 5.54 -4.48
N HIS A 327 24.35 5.17 -4.29
CA HIS A 327 23.18 5.59 -5.08
C HIS A 327 23.31 5.39 -6.61
N ARG A 328 24.02 4.35 -7.05
CA ARG A 328 24.18 3.94 -8.46
C ARG A 328 22.91 3.33 -9.06
N TYR A 329 22.00 2.79 -8.23
CA TYR A 329 20.73 2.19 -8.67
C TYR A 329 19.53 3.14 -8.61
N LYS A 330 19.75 4.46 -8.68
CA LYS A 330 18.65 5.44 -8.72
C LYS A 330 17.74 5.17 -9.91
N ALA A 331 16.44 5.24 -9.68
CA ALA A 331 15.48 5.27 -10.78
C ALA A 331 15.80 6.44 -11.70
N HIS A 332 15.95 6.18 -13.00
CA HIS A 332 16.02 7.25 -13.99
C HIS A 332 14.63 7.88 -14.12
N GLU A 333 14.37 8.92 -13.33
CA GLU A 333 13.21 9.80 -13.51
C GLU A 333 13.66 11.09 -14.21
N PHE A 334 12.86 11.49 -15.20
CA PHE A 334 12.90 12.73 -15.96
C PHE A 334 13.32 13.97 -15.15
N ALA A 335 14.61 14.25 -15.06
CA ALA A 335 15.17 15.57 -14.80
C ALA A 335 16.69 15.52 -14.95
N GLU A 336 17.23 15.88 -16.13
CA GLU A 336 18.46 16.70 -16.22
C GLU A 336 18.93 17.14 -17.62
N GLU A 337 18.32 16.75 -18.75
CA GLU A 337 18.89 17.12 -20.07
C GLU A 337 18.14 18.14 -20.95
N HIS A 338 17.06 18.78 -20.48
CA HIS A 338 16.37 19.83 -21.26
C HIS A 338 16.28 21.16 -20.54
N VAL A 339 17.43 21.68 -20.09
CA VAL A 339 17.61 23.12 -19.84
C VAL A 339 18.88 23.62 -20.51
N HIS A 340 19.04 23.42 -21.82
CA HIS A 340 19.89 24.30 -22.62
C HIS A 340 19.37 24.39 -24.06
N HIS A 341 19.17 25.64 -24.48
CA HIS A 341 18.78 26.13 -25.81
C HIS A 341 17.28 26.28 -26.11
N ALA A 342 16.71 27.42 -25.71
CA ALA A 342 16.15 28.38 -26.66
C ALA A 342 15.89 29.73 -25.97
N ALA A 343 16.52 30.81 -26.47
CA ALA A 343 16.15 32.18 -26.14
C ALA A 343 14.75 32.51 -26.73
N PRO A 344 14.00 33.49 -26.17
CA PRO A 344 12.63 33.70 -26.56
C PRO A 344 12.55 34.42 -27.92
N GLN A 345 11.83 33.83 -28.87
CA GLN A 345 11.29 34.56 -30.02
C GLN A 345 9.79 34.77 -29.78
N ALA A 346 9.39 36.04 -29.80
CA ALA A 346 8.01 36.47 -29.76
C ALA A 346 7.31 36.08 -31.07
N ALA A 347 6.14 35.45 -30.97
CA ALA A 347 5.14 35.40 -32.03
C ALA A 347 3.76 35.22 -31.38
N ASP A 348 2.91 36.21 -31.60
CA ASP A 348 1.46 36.13 -31.45
C ASP A 348 0.93 35.02 -32.37
N GLU A 349 0.12 34.09 -31.86
CA GLU A 349 -0.83 33.32 -32.68
C GLU A 349 -1.93 32.68 -31.81
N GLU A 350 -3.17 32.84 -32.28
CA GLU A 350 -4.43 32.47 -31.63
C GLU A 350 -4.60 30.94 -31.47
N PHE A 351 -5.10 30.50 -30.30
CA PHE A 351 -5.47 29.10 -30.06
C PHE A 351 -6.80 28.75 -30.75
N PRO A 352 -6.89 27.70 -31.58
CA PRO A 352 -8.17 27.23 -32.09
C PRO A 352 -8.87 26.36 -31.04
N THR A 353 -10.03 26.82 -30.57
CA THR A 353 -10.97 25.99 -29.80
C THR A 353 -11.61 24.93 -30.70
N ALA A 354 -11.35 23.65 -30.40
CA ALA A 354 -12.04 22.53 -31.03
C ALA A 354 -13.51 22.45 -30.52
N SER A 355 -14.47 22.54 -31.44
CA SER A 355 -15.90 22.41 -31.20
C SER A 355 -16.36 20.96 -31.35
N ILE A 356 -17.10 20.45 -30.36
CA ILE A 356 -17.72 19.12 -30.37
C ILE A 356 -19.05 19.19 -31.17
N PRO A 357 -19.29 18.32 -32.17
CA PRO A 357 -20.52 18.35 -32.95
C PRO A 357 -21.73 17.83 -32.15
N ARG A 358 -22.84 18.58 -32.17
CA ARG A 358 -24.13 18.18 -31.60
C ARG A 358 -24.79 17.08 -32.45
N ALA A 359 -25.35 16.09 -31.78
CA ALA A 359 -26.11 15.00 -32.36
C ALA A 359 -27.36 15.50 -33.11
N VAL A 360 -27.63 14.89 -34.26
CA VAL A 360 -28.81 15.11 -35.11
C VAL A 360 -29.95 14.23 -34.60
N GLU A 361 -31.06 14.84 -34.19
CA GLU A 361 -32.33 14.17 -33.91
C GLU A 361 -32.99 13.67 -35.20
N ARG A 362 -33.68 12.53 -35.12
CA ARG A 362 -34.74 12.12 -36.05
C ARG A 362 -36.01 11.90 -35.26
#